data_AF-A0A2V1D160-F1
#
_entry.id   AF-A0A2V1D160-F1
#
_cell.length_a   1.000
_cell.length_b   1.000
_cell.length_c   1.000
_cell.angle_alpha   90.00
_cell.angle_beta   90.00
_cell.angle_gamma   90.00
#
_symmetry.space_group_name_H-M   'P 1'
#
loop_
_entity.id
_entity.type
_entity.pdbx_description
1 polymer ?
#
loop_
_entity_poly.entity_id
_entity_poly.type
_entity_poly.pdbx_seq_one_letter_code
_entity_poly.pdbx_strand_id
1 'polypeptide(L)'
;MFMSNVVLTSGYRTLGSDFKLNDSFLTSKDGFAVCESSRACLTHCLTYQIAIDPAYAHLFDEYYSKSLRMFREEIAGPLDIGNSALYFGGIFMCIISFNRLLPWSNHLHALFSLIQSQIDPAVYCRDKKALEFMSALGFLDLPTHTIGRKTMYHQIWHAYCRGQSGVDEVSGLPFSLLDLLSAIGDLEIEGALLSWQPEAGRSAQRCLWEATRFAGVLCVRAKRAELHQSLPSNSTLGLSTEYLVESVLSSVKRCLACIPPELSHFKQALLYPLVMAAAQRDVLSEPMKEHICQTIQDLASERNFFHYRGVWRVVCEYWAGADESIESTARRLDIELALV
;
A
#
# COMPACT_ATOMS: atom_id res chain seq x y z
N MET A 1 2.41 27.33 -25.14
CA MET A 1 2.28 27.15 -23.68
C MET A 1 1.05 26.30 -23.44
N PHE A 2 1.17 24.98 -23.64
CA PHE A 2 0.08 24.05 -23.43
C PHE A 2 0.15 23.57 -21.98
N MET A 3 -0.81 23.98 -21.16
CA MET A 3 -1.05 23.36 -19.87
C MET A 3 -1.44 21.90 -20.14
N SER A 4 -0.54 20.98 -19.85
CA SER A 4 -0.87 19.57 -19.75
C SER A 4 -1.98 19.42 -18.72
N ASN A 5 -3.09 18.81 -19.12
CA ASN A 5 -4.15 18.40 -18.20
C ASN A 5 -3.58 17.32 -17.27
N VAL A 6 -2.87 17.74 -16.23
CA VAL A 6 -2.41 16.85 -15.15
C VAL A 6 -3.67 16.40 -14.42
N VAL A 7 -4.16 15.22 -14.77
CA VAL A 7 -5.19 14.50 -14.03
C VAL A 7 -4.61 14.21 -12.64
N LEU A 8 -5.37 14.45 -11.56
CA LEU A 8 -5.01 13.89 -10.26
C LEU A 8 -5.06 12.37 -10.46
N THR A 9 -3.90 11.74 -10.58
CA THR A 9 -3.80 10.30 -10.51
C THR A 9 -4.24 9.93 -9.10
N SER A 10 -5.41 9.30 -9.05
CA SER A 10 -6.10 8.83 -7.85
C SER A 10 -5.10 8.15 -6.92
N GLY A 11 -4.99 8.65 -5.69
CA GLY A 11 -4.31 7.97 -4.60
C GLY A 11 -5.03 6.66 -4.39
N TYR A 12 -4.29 5.57 -4.45
CA TYR A 12 -4.77 4.21 -4.34
C TYR A 12 -5.97 3.86 -5.25
N ARG A 13 -5.73 3.44 -6.49
CA ARG A 13 -6.68 2.60 -7.23
C ARG A 13 -6.57 1.17 -6.74
N THR A 14 -7.16 0.86 -5.59
CA THR A 14 -7.72 -0.49 -5.50
C THR A 14 -9.00 -0.53 -6.28
N LEU A 15 -9.39 -1.75 -6.66
CA LEU A 15 -10.78 -2.07 -6.98
C LEU A 15 -11.76 -1.69 -5.84
N GLY A 16 -11.34 -1.03 -4.75
CA GLY A 16 -12.15 -0.47 -3.67
C GLY A 16 -12.23 1.04 -3.58
N SER A 17 -11.45 1.78 -4.37
CA SER A 17 -11.59 3.22 -4.48
C SER A 17 -12.87 3.52 -5.26
N ASP A 18 -13.95 3.78 -4.52
CA ASP A 18 -15.24 4.30 -4.97
C ASP A 18 -15.57 4.02 -6.44
N PHE A 19 -16.20 2.87 -6.72
CA PHE A 19 -16.76 2.49 -8.05
C PHE A 19 -17.67 3.55 -8.71
N LYS A 20 -17.92 4.68 -8.05
CA LYS A 20 -18.53 5.87 -8.62
C LYS A 20 -17.46 6.81 -9.15
N LEU A 21 -17.06 6.59 -10.39
CA LEU A 21 -16.70 7.57 -11.44
C LEU A 21 -15.59 6.98 -12.33
N ASN A 22 -16.01 6.33 -13.43
CA ASN A 22 -15.14 6.01 -14.56
C ASN A 22 -13.88 5.18 -14.25
N ASP A 23 -14.01 4.09 -13.50
CA ASP A 23 -12.94 3.09 -13.50
C ASP A 23 -12.93 2.39 -14.87
N SER A 24 -11.98 2.75 -15.72
CA SER A 24 -11.79 2.13 -17.03
C SER A 24 -11.54 0.63 -16.91
N PHE A 25 -11.13 0.10 -15.76
CA PHE A 25 -10.96 -1.33 -15.60
C PHE A 25 -12.29 -2.10 -15.64
N LEU A 26 -13.30 -1.68 -14.88
CA LEU A 26 -14.63 -2.31 -14.90
C LEU A 26 -15.55 -1.78 -16.01
N THR A 27 -15.34 -0.54 -16.47
CA THR A 27 -16.18 0.07 -17.52
C THR A 27 -15.61 -0.10 -18.93
N SER A 28 -14.32 -0.44 -19.09
CA SER A 28 -13.84 -0.96 -20.36
C SER A 28 -14.45 -2.33 -20.58
N LYS A 29 -14.84 -2.59 -21.83
CA LYS A 29 -15.22 -3.92 -22.27
C LYS A 29 -14.14 -4.97 -22.00
N ASP A 30 -12.89 -4.55 -21.77
CA ASP A 30 -11.75 -5.45 -21.68
C ASP A 30 -11.54 -6.00 -20.26
N GLY A 31 -11.71 -5.21 -19.19
CA GLY A 31 -11.43 -5.68 -17.82
C GLY A 31 -12.54 -6.56 -17.22
N PHE A 32 -13.82 -6.22 -17.41
CA PHE A 32 -14.92 -7.10 -16.97
C PHE A 32 -15.01 -8.37 -17.84
N ALA A 33 -14.66 -8.32 -19.13
CA ALA A 33 -14.64 -9.51 -19.99
C ALA A 33 -13.61 -10.57 -19.53
N VAL A 34 -12.48 -10.15 -18.93
CA VAL A 34 -11.54 -11.09 -18.29
C VAL A 34 -12.19 -11.78 -17.09
N CYS A 35 -13.04 -11.08 -16.34
CA CYS A 35 -13.82 -11.69 -15.27
C CYS A 35 -14.86 -12.66 -15.85
N GLU A 36 -15.66 -12.25 -16.85
CA GLU A 36 -16.69 -13.10 -17.46
C GLU A 36 -16.14 -14.42 -18.03
N SER A 37 -14.91 -14.41 -18.51
CA SER A 37 -14.23 -15.60 -19.05
C SER A 37 -13.62 -16.51 -17.97
N SER A 38 -13.54 -16.07 -16.71
CA SER A 38 -13.01 -16.87 -15.59
C SER A 38 -13.97 -16.92 -14.39
N ARG A 39 -14.49 -18.12 -14.12
CA ARG A 39 -15.34 -18.40 -12.95
C ARG A 39 -14.64 -18.06 -11.62
N ALA A 40 -13.33 -18.28 -11.53
CA ALA A 40 -12.56 -17.94 -10.33
C ALA A 40 -12.49 -16.43 -10.15
N CYS A 41 -12.13 -15.70 -11.20
CA CYS A 41 -12.07 -14.25 -11.19
C CYS A 41 -13.40 -13.62 -10.77
N LEU A 42 -14.54 -14.07 -11.31
CA LEU A 42 -15.87 -13.63 -10.84
C LEU A 42 -16.13 -13.93 -9.37
N THR A 43 -15.71 -15.11 -8.91
CA THR A 43 -15.88 -15.50 -7.50
C THR A 43 -15.04 -14.61 -6.58
N HIS A 44 -13.82 -14.24 -7.00
CA HIS A 44 -12.98 -13.28 -6.29
C HIS A 44 -13.60 -11.88 -6.25
N CYS A 45 -14.12 -11.38 -7.37
CA CYS A 45 -14.84 -10.10 -7.42
C CYS A 45 -16.05 -10.08 -6.47
N LEU A 46 -16.85 -11.15 -6.46
CA LEU A 46 -18.01 -11.26 -5.56
C LEU A 46 -17.58 -11.34 -4.08
N THR A 47 -16.55 -12.14 -3.79
CA THR A 47 -15.99 -12.25 -2.43
C THR A 47 -15.44 -10.91 -1.96
N TYR A 48 -14.84 -10.14 -2.87
CA TYR A 48 -14.38 -8.79 -2.59
C TYR A 48 -15.52 -7.85 -2.21
N GLN A 49 -16.63 -7.83 -2.97
CA GLN A 49 -17.82 -7.05 -2.60
C GLN A 49 -18.35 -7.44 -1.21
N ILE A 50 -18.41 -8.75 -0.92
CA ILE A 50 -18.82 -9.28 0.39
C ILE A 50 -17.86 -8.87 1.51
N ALA A 51 -16.55 -8.80 1.21
CA ALA A 51 -15.54 -8.42 2.19
C ALA A 51 -15.66 -6.97 2.63
N ILE A 52 -16.02 -6.08 1.70
CA ILE A 52 -16.12 -4.64 1.94
C ILE A 52 -17.49 -4.17 2.41
N ASP A 53 -18.57 -4.89 2.09
CA ASP A 53 -19.93 -4.45 2.44
C ASP A 53 -20.43 -5.13 3.73
N PRO A 54 -20.66 -4.36 4.82
CA PRO A 54 -21.14 -4.91 6.09
C PRO A 54 -22.47 -5.67 5.98
N ALA A 55 -23.34 -5.34 5.02
CA ALA A 55 -24.62 -6.02 4.83
C ALA A 55 -24.44 -7.51 4.49
N TYR A 56 -23.34 -7.86 3.83
CA TYR A 56 -23.04 -9.23 3.41
C TYR A 56 -21.99 -9.91 4.30
N ALA A 57 -21.59 -9.31 5.42
CA ALA A 57 -20.52 -9.84 6.28
C ALA A 57 -20.75 -11.30 6.73
N HIS A 58 -22.01 -11.72 6.86
CA HIS A 58 -22.41 -13.09 7.21
C HIS A 58 -22.07 -14.15 6.14
N LEU A 59 -21.85 -13.75 4.88
CA LEU A 59 -21.46 -14.62 3.77
C LEU A 59 -19.94 -14.73 3.61
N PHE A 60 -19.17 -13.93 4.34
CA PHE A 60 -17.74 -13.76 4.09
C PHE A 60 -16.97 -15.08 4.18
N ASP A 61 -17.17 -15.86 5.24
CA ASP A 61 -16.38 -17.08 5.47
C ASP A 61 -16.61 -18.13 4.38
N GLU A 62 -17.84 -18.27 3.89
CA GLU A 62 -18.20 -19.18 2.80
C GLU A 62 -17.50 -18.76 1.50
N TYR A 63 -17.64 -17.49 1.12
CA TYR A 63 -17.12 -16.98 -0.14
C TYR A 63 -15.59 -16.85 -0.13
N TYR A 64 -15.01 -16.50 1.01
CA TYR A 64 -13.56 -16.49 1.20
C TYR A 64 -12.98 -17.90 1.04
N SER A 65 -13.57 -18.90 1.71
CA SER A 65 -13.13 -20.30 1.59
C SER A 65 -13.23 -20.82 0.16
N LYS A 66 -14.32 -20.46 -0.54
CA LYS A 66 -14.52 -20.80 -1.95
C LYS A 66 -13.47 -20.14 -2.85
N SER A 67 -13.25 -18.84 -2.71
CA SER A 67 -12.22 -18.10 -3.44
C SER A 67 -10.83 -18.67 -3.19
N LEU A 68 -10.46 -18.90 -1.93
CA LEU A 68 -9.17 -19.45 -1.57
C LEU A 68 -8.92 -20.83 -2.20
N ARG A 69 -9.93 -21.70 -2.21
CA ARG A 69 -9.84 -23.01 -2.85
C ARG A 69 -9.62 -22.86 -4.36
N MET A 70 -10.40 -22.02 -5.04
CA MET A 70 -10.27 -21.81 -6.48
C MET A 70 -8.90 -21.25 -6.84
N PHE A 71 -8.42 -20.24 -6.10
CA PHE A 71 -7.07 -19.69 -6.31
C PHE A 71 -5.98 -20.75 -6.14
N ARG A 72 -6.09 -21.61 -5.11
CA ARG A 72 -5.15 -22.73 -4.87
C ARG A 72 -5.18 -23.78 -5.98
N GLU A 73 -6.35 -24.08 -6.53
CA GLU A 73 -6.50 -24.99 -7.66
C GLU A 73 -5.87 -24.41 -8.93
N GLU A 74 -6.07 -23.11 -9.19
CA GLU A 74 -5.50 -22.46 -10.38
C GLU A 74 -3.97 -22.35 -10.33
N ILE A 75 -3.37 -22.01 -9.18
CA ILE A 75 -1.89 -21.98 -9.04
C ILE A 75 -1.26 -23.38 -9.10
N ALA A 76 -2.01 -24.44 -8.78
CA ALA A 76 -1.53 -25.82 -8.84
C ALA A 76 -1.71 -26.44 -10.23
N GLY A 77 -2.52 -25.83 -11.10
CA GLY A 77 -2.81 -26.31 -12.45
C GLY A 77 -1.69 -26.01 -13.45
N PRO A 78 -1.82 -26.49 -14.70
CA PRO A 78 -0.94 -26.12 -15.79
C PRO A 78 -1.03 -24.61 -16.03
N LEU A 79 0.10 -23.92 -15.90
CA LEU A 79 0.10 -22.47 -15.97
C LEU A 79 0.02 -21.96 -17.40
N ASP A 80 -0.85 -20.96 -17.59
CA ASP A 80 -0.84 -20.12 -18.78
C ASP A 80 -0.39 -18.72 -18.36
N ILE A 81 0.83 -18.34 -18.77
CA ILE A 81 1.43 -17.03 -18.49
C ILE A 81 0.58 -15.90 -19.12
N GLY A 82 -0.21 -16.20 -20.15
CA GLY A 82 -1.16 -15.27 -20.75
C GLY A 82 -2.48 -15.13 -19.98
N ASN A 83 -2.72 -15.94 -18.93
CA ASN A 83 -3.96 -15.91 -18.18
C ASN A 83 -3.99 -14.75 -17.18
N SER A 84 -4.39 -13.58 -17.68
CA SER A 84 -4.65 -12.39 -16.87
C SER A 84 -5.59 -12.65 -15.68
N ALA A 85 -6.53 -13.59 -15.80
CA ALA A 85 -7.52 -13.83 -14.75
C ALA A 85 -6.91 -14.42 -13.46
N LEU A 86 -5.89 -15.29 -13.58
CA LEU A 86 -5.17 -15.82 -12.41
C LEU A 86 -4.43 -14.70 -11.66
N TYR A 87 -3.77 -13.83 -12.41
CA TYR A 87 -3.06 -12.67 -11.86
C TYR A 87 -3.99 -11.70 -11.14
N PHE A 88 -5.15 -11.38 -11.75
CA PHE A 88 -6.19 -10.60 -11.08
C PHE A 88 -6.71 -11.31 -9.84
N GLY A 89 -6.96 -12.62 -9.91
CA GLY A 89 -7.40 -13.42 -8.77
C GLY A 89 -6.44 -13.34 -7.59
N GLY A 90 -5.13 -13.45 -7.84
CA GLY A 90 -4.11 -13.32 -6.80
C GLY A 90 -4.08 -11.92 -6.14
N ILE A 91 -4.20 -10.85 -6.93
CA ILE A 91 -4.32 -9.48 -6.39
C ILE A 91 -5.59 -9.35 -5.55
N PHE A 92 -6.74 -9.83 -6.04
CA PHE A 92 -7.99 -9.82 -5.28
C PHE A 92 -7.87 -10.58 -3.97
N MET A 93 -7.21 -11.75 -3.96
CA MET A 93 -7.00 -12.51 -2.73
C MET A 93 -6.16 -11.74 -1.70
N CYS A 94 -5.16 -10.97 -2.14
CA CYS A 94 -4.43 -10.06 -1.26
C CYS A 94 -5.37 -8.99 -0.67
N ILE A 95 -6.13 -8.31 -1.54
CA ILE A 95 -7.04 -7.22 -1.17
C ILE A 95 -8.15 -7.67 -0.22
N ILE A 96 -8.82 -8.78 -0.54
CA ILE A 96 -9.86 -9.39 0.30
C ILE A 96 -9.30 -9.66 1.70
N SER A 97 -8.11 -10.26 1.76
CA SER A 97 -7.51 -10.68 3.02
C SER A 97 -7.12 -9.49 3.89
N PHE A 98 -6.40 -8.49 3.36
CA PHE A 98 -6.00 -7.34 4.20
C PHE A 98 -7.19 -6.43 4.58
N ASN A 99 -8.25 -6.36 3.75
CA ASN A 99 -9.47 -5.63 4.13
C ASN A 99 -10.16 -6.26 5.34
N ARG A 100 -9.94 -7.55 5.59
CA ARG A 100 -10.50 -8.31 6.70
C ARG A 100 -9.48 -8.70 7.76
N LEU A 101 -8.31 -8.07 7.73
CA LEU A 101 -7.21 -8.29 8.67
C LEU A 101 -6.73 -9.75 8.70
N LEU A 102 -6.91 -10.48 7.60
CA LEU A 102 -6.41 -11.83 7.41
C LEU A 102 -4.99 -11.79 6.82
N PRO A 103 -4.17 -12.83 7.06
CA PRO A 103 -2.86 -12.96 6.41
C PRO A 103 -3.00 -12.91 4.89
N TRP A 104 -2.29 -11.98 4.25
CA TRP A 104 -2.42 -11.68 2.83
C TRP A 104 -1.11 -11.82 2.06
N SER A 105 0.05 -11.64 2.71
CA SER A 105 1.35 -11.75 2.04
C SER A 105 1.65 -13.14 1.50
N ASN A 106 1.00 -14.18 2.03
CA ASN A 106 1.08 -15.55 1.50
C ASN A 106 0.53 -15.64 0.06
N HIS A 107 -0.51 -14.88 -0.26
CA HIS A 107 -1.09 -14.85 -1.61
C HIS A 107 -0.13 -14.18 -2.60
N LEU A 108 0.46 -13.05 -2.20
CA LEU A 108 1.50 -12.37 -2.96
C LEU A 108 2.72 -13.27 -3.17
N HIS A 109 3.16 -13.98 -2.13
CA HIS A 109 4.27 -14.93 -2.21
C HIS A 109 3.99 -16.03 -3.22
N ALA A 110 2.84 -16.70 -3.13
CA ALA A 110 2.46 -17.76 -4.06
C ALA A 110 2.43 -17.25 -5.51
N LEU A 111 1.85 -16.07 -5.73
CA LEU A 111 1.74 -15.46 -7.05
C LEU A 111 3.11 -15.10 -7.65
N PHE A 112 4.00 -14.54 -6.86
CA PHE A 112 5.33 -14.15 -7.34
C PHE A 112 6.24 -15.36 -7.57
N SER A 113 6.24 -16.33 -6.65
CA SER A 113 7.01 -17.59 -6.81
C SER A 113 6.59 -18.35 -8.07
N LEU A 114 5.31 -18.28 -8.42
CA LEU A 114 4.80 -18.84 -9.65
C LEU A 114 5.41 -18.14 -10.89
N ILE A 115 5.44 -16.82 -10.93
CA ILE A 115 6.07 -16.06 -12.03
C ILE A 115 7.55 -16.43 -12.16
N GLN A 116 8.29 -16.40 -11.05
CA GLN A 116 9.73 -16.74 -11.03
C GLN A 116 10.02 -18.15 -11.53
N SER A 117 9.12 -19.11 -11.30
CA SER A 117 9.30 -20.50 -11.74
C SER A 117 9.20 -20.68 -13.26
N GLN A 118 8.54 -19.75 -13.96
CA GLN A 118 8.20 -19.90 -15.38
C GLN A 118 9.05 -19.02 -16.28
N ILE A 119 9.32 -17.79 -15.84
CA ILE A 119 10.03 -16.79 -16.63
C ILE A 119 10.92 -15.98 -15.73
N ASP A 120 12.12 -15.63 -16.24
CA ASP A 120 12.95 -14.62 -15.60
C ASP A 120 12.15 -13.31 -15.52
N PRO A 121 11.85 -12.79 -14.31
CA PRO A 121 11.04 -11.58 -14.18
C PRO A 121 11.67 -10.36 -14.88
N ALA A 122 13.00 -10.32 -15.01
CA ALA A 122 13.68 -9.26 -15.76
C ALA A 122 13.35 -9.31 -17.27
N VAL A 123 13.12 -10.51 -17.81
CA VAL A 123 12.65 -10.70 -19.18
C VAL A 123 11.16 -10.36 -19.30
N TYR A 124 10.35 -10.78 -18.32
CA TYR A 124 8.91 -10.53 -18.28
C TYR A 124 8.58 -9.03 -18.30
N CYS A 125 9.28 -8.22 -17.50
CA CYS A 125 9.07 -6.77 -17.41
C CYS A 125 9.43 -5.98 -18.68
N ARG A 126 9.91 -6.61 -19.76
CA ARG A 126 10.11 -5.94 -21.06
C ARG A 126 8.78 -5.65 -21.76
N ASP A 127 7.73 -6.41 -21.47
CA ASP A 127 6.38 -6.10 -21.91
C ASP A 127 5.74 -5.06 -20.97
N LYS A 128 5.05 -4.07 -21.55
CA LYS A 128 4.47 -2.96 -20.77
C LYS A 128 3.36 -3.43 -19.82
N LYS A 129 2.48 -4.35 -20.24
CA LYS A 129 1.39 -4.86 -19.40
C LYS A 129 1.94 -5.74 -18.28
N ALA A 130 2.97 -6.52 -18.59
CA ALA A 130 3.70 -7.28 -17.59
C ALA A 130 4.35 -6.36 -16.54
N LEU A 131 4.96 -5.25 -16.96
CA LEU A 131 5.53 -4.25 -16.06
C LEU A 131 4.48 -3.55 -15.19
N GLU A 132 3.31 -3.20 -15.76
CA GLU A 132 2.18 -2.62 -15.01
C GLU A 132 1.71 -3.57 -13.90
N PHE A 133 1.54 -4.86 -14.23
CA PHE A 133 1.18 -5.88 -13.24
C PHE A 133 2.28 -6.10 -12.19
N MET A 134 3.54 -6.19 -12.62
CA MET A 134 4.69 -6.31 -11.73
C MET A 134 4.83 -5.11 -10.80
N SER A 135 4.50 -3.91 -11.27
CA SER A 135 4.49 -2.69 -10.44
C SER A 135 3.40 -2.77 -9.37
N ALA A 136 2.21 -3.29 -9.68
CA ALA A 136 1.18 -3.54 -8.67
C ALA A 136 1.63 -4.54 -7.59
N LEU A 137 2.28 -5.65 -8.00
CA LEU A 137 2.88 -6.61 -7.05
C LEU A 137 4.02 -5.97 -6.25
N GLY A 138 4.86 -5.19 -6.91
CA GLY A 138 5.99 -4.49 -6.31
C GLY A 138 5.55 -3.49 -5.25
N PHE A 139 4.44 -2.79 -5.48
CA PHE A 139 3.86 -1.86 -4.51
C PHE A 139 3.36 -2.60 -3.26
N LEU A 140 2.63 -3.70 -3.44
CA LEU A 140 2.22 -4.58 -2.34
C LEU A 140 3.43 -5.22 -1.62
N ASP A 141 4.53 -5.42 -2.32
CA ASP A 141 5.77 -5.98 -1.74
C ASP A 141 6.66 -4.91 -1.08
N LEU A 142 6.26 -3.64 -1.03
CA LEU A 142 7.12 -2.60 -0.45
C LEU A 142 7.39 -2.85 1.04
N PRO A 143 8.65 -2.78 1.48
CA PRO A 143 9.04 -3.01 2.87
C PRO A 143 8.59 -1.92 3.86
N THR A 144 7.96 -0.86 3.35
CA THR A 144 7.43 0.27 4.12
C THR A 144 5.91 0.21 4.28
N HIS A 145 5.19 -0.46 3.38
CA HIS A 145 3.72 -0.43 3.31
C HIS A 145 3.07 -1.69 3.92
N THR A 146 3.79 -2.43 4.78
CA THR A 146 3.22 -3.58 5.49
C THR A 146 3.75 -3.61 6.92
N ILE A 147 2.84 -3.76 7.88
CA ILE A 147 3.18 -4.00 9.30
C ILE A 147 2.73 -5.41 9.67
N GLY A 148 3.56 -6.13 10.43
CA GLY A 148 3.24 -7.49 10.88
C GLY A 148 3.30 -8.54 9.77
N ARG A 149 4.11 -8.28 8.72
CA ARG A 149 4.22 -9.15 7.55
C ARG A 149 4.54 -10.60 7.94
N LYS A 150 3.85 -11.56 7.32
CA LYS A 150 3.99 -13.00 7.61
C LYS A 150 4.99 -13.74 6.71
N THR A 151 5.27 -13.23 5.51
CA THR A 151 6.29 -13.78 4.62
C THR A 151 7.50 -12.86 4.50
N MET A 152 8.60 -13.39 3.98
CA MET A 152 9.71 -12.56 3.51
C MET A 152 9.25 -11.59 2.40
N TYR A 153 9.94 -10.46 2.30
CA TYR A 153 9.84 -9.55 1.16
C TYR A 153 10.62 -10.13 -0.02
N HIS A 154 10.06 -10.00 -1.21
CA HIS A 154 10.69 -10.45 -2.44
C HIS A 154 11.51 -9.35 -3.12
N GLN A 155 11.41 -8.12 -2.62
CA GLN A 155 12.05 -6.92 -3.18
C GLN A 155 11.66 -6.68 -4.64
N ILE A 156 10.41 -7.01 -5.00
CA ILE A 156 9.91 -7.00 -6.39
C ILE A 156 10.14 -5.63 -7.04
N TRP A 157 9.72 -4.55 -6.38
CA TRP A 157 9.87 -3.21 -6.92
C TRP A 157 11.34 -2.86 -7.15
N HIS A 158 12.15 -3.09 -6.12
CA HIS A 158 13.58 -2.78 -6.14
C HIS A 158 14.33 -3.52 -7.26
N ALA A 159 13.97 -4.78 -7.52
CA ALA A 159 14.62 -5.61 -8.51
C ALA A 159 14.12 -5.37 -9.95
N TYR A 160 12.83 -5.05 -10.14
CA TYR A 160 12.20 -5.16 -11.47
C TYR A 160 11.39 -3.94 -11.93
N CYS A 161 11.03 -3.01 -11.04
CA CYS A 161 10.13 -1.89 -11.36
C CYS A 161 10.81 -0.52 -11.37
N ARG A 162 12.07 -0.43 -10.95
CA ARG A 162 12.81 0.84 -10.83
C ARG A 162 13.09 1.52 -12.17
N GLY A 163 13.30 2.84 -12.12
CA GLY A 163 13.73 3.64 -13.27
C GLY A 163 12.59 4.13 -14.17
N GLN A 164 11.34 3.95 -13.74
CA GLN A 164 10.17 4.53 -14.38
C GLN A 164 10.06 6.04 -14.07
N SER A 165 9.34 6.77 -14.91
CA SER A 165 9.16 8.23 -14.77
C SER A 165 7.68 8.60 -14.61
N GLY A 166 7.44 9.74 -13.95
CA GLY A 166 6.08 10.22 -13.68
C GLY A 166 5.48 9.63 -12.41
N VAL A 167 4.16 9.50 -12.40
CA VAL A 167 3.39 9.06 -11.24
C VAL A 167 2.77 7.71 -11.52
N ASP A 168 2.97 6.77 -10.59
CA ASP A 168 2.32 5.47 -10.63
C ASP A 168 0.81 5.63 -10.42
N GLU A 169 0.01 5.07 -11.33
CA GLU A 169 -1.44 5.23 -11.32
C GLU A 169 -2.12 4.45 -10.20
N VAL A 170 -1.46 3.37 -9.71
CA VAL A 170 -1.99 2.51 -8.66
C VAL A 170 -1.86 3.21 -7.31
N SER A 171 -0.65 3.64 -6.93
CA SER A 171 -0.38 4.28 -5.64
C SER A 171 -0.70 5.78 -5.62
N GLY A 172 -0.63 6.45 -6.78
CA GLY A 172 -0.65 7.91 -6.87
C GLY A 172 0.66 8.58 -6.42
N LEU A 173 1.73 7.79 -6.23
CA LEU A 173 3.06 8.26 -5.84
C LEU A 173 4.01 8.36 -7.04
N PRO A 174 4.99 9.28 -7.05
CA PRO A 174 5.99 9.33 -8.11
C PRO A 174 6.82 8.05 -8.12
N PHE A 175 7.12 7.51 -9.31
CA PHE A 175 8.00 6.35 -9.45
C PHE A 175 9.36 6.59 -8.78
N SER A 176 9.88 7.82 -8.89
CA SER A 176 11.12 8.23 -8.22
C SER A 176 11.07 8.15 -6.69
N LEU A 177 9.89 8.33 -6.08
CA LEU A 177 9.72 8.16 -4.63
C LEU A 177 9.55 6.68 -4.26
N LEU A 178 8.81 5.90 -5.06
CA LEU A 178 8.64 4.46 -4.87
C LEU A 178 9.97 3.71 -4.97
N ASP A 179 10.83 4.13 -5.91
CA ASP A 179 12.20 3.61 -6.03
C ASP A 179 12.99 3.80 -4.73
N LEU A 180 12.88 4.97 -4.09
CA LEU A 180 13.52 5.22 -2.80
C LEU A 180 12.92 4.37 -1.68
N LEU A 181 11.59 4.27 -1.62
CA LEU A 181 10.90 3.47 -0.60
C LEU A 181 11.18 1.97 -0.73
N SER A 182 11.45 1.48 -1.94
CA SER A 182 11.86 0.09 -2.19
C SER A 182 13.27 -0.22 -1.67
N ALA A 183 14.11 0.81 -1.54
CA ALA A 183 15.51 0.75 -1.12
C ALA A 183 15.71 1.14 0.36
N ILE A 184 14.67 1.03 1.20
CA ILE A 184 14.69 1.49 2.60
C ILE A 184 15.76 0.82 3.49
N GLY A 185 16.30 -0.32 3.05
CA GLY A 185 17.40 -1.02 3.71
C GLY A 185 18.80 -0.47 3.39
N ASP A 186 18.92 0.42 2.41
CA ASP A 186 20.22 0.93 1.95
C ASP A 186 20.75 2.05 2.87
N LEU A 187 22.07 2.14 3.00
CA LEU A 187 22.72 3.09 3.93
C LEU A 187 22.50 4.57 3.56
N GLU A 188 22.41 4.89 2.28
CA GLU A 188 22.31 6.28 1.81
C GLU A 188 20.86 6.77 1.66
N ILE A 189 19.88 5.91 1.95
CA ILE A 189 18.50 6.17 1.55
C ILE A 189 17.85 7.33 2.32
N GLU A 190 18.23 7.55 3.58
CA GLU A 190 17.77 8.70 4.37
C GLU A 190 18.16 10.02 3.71
N GLY A 191 19.42 10.17 3.29
CA GLY A 191 19.89 11.36 2.61
C GLY A 191 19.18 11.57 1.27
N ALA A 192 18.98 10.48 0.51
CA ALA A 192 18.26 10.52 -0.74
C ALA A 192 16.81 11.00 -0.56
N LEU A 193 16.07 10.46 0.42
CA LEU A 193 14.70 10.89 0.74
C LEU A 193 14.63 12.37 1.18
N LEU A 194 15.58 12.82 2.00
CA LEU A 194 15.63 14.22 2.44
C LEU A 194 15.96 15.20 1.31
N SER A 195 16.77 14.78 0.34
CA SER A 195 17.13 15.57 -0.84
C SER A 195 16.11 15.49 -1.99
N TRP A 196 15.23 14.49 -1.96
CA TRP A 196 14.25 14.24 -3.03
C TRP A 196 13.31 15.44 -3.22
N GLN A 197 13.12 15.80 -4.49
CA GLN A 197 12.26 16.92 -4.90
C GLN A 197 11.02 16.37 -5.61
N PRO A 198 9.82 16.84 -5.25
CA PRO A 198 8.60 16.42 -5.92
C PRO A 198 8.55 16.92 -7.37
N GLU A 199 8.03 16.08 -8.25
CA GLU A 199 7.71 16.45 -9.63
C GLU A 199 6.54 17.46 -9.70
N ALA A 200 6.21 17.92 -10.90
CA ALA A 200 5.02 18.75 -11.10
C ALA A 200 3.75 17.93 -10.81
N GLY A 201 2.94 18.39 -9.85
CA GLY A 201 1.70 17.73 -9.45
C GLY A 201 0.70 18.72 -8.85
N ARG A 202 -0.56 18.31 -8.70
CA ARG A 202 -1.57 19.16 -8.05
C ARG A 202 -1.26 19.33 -6.57
N SER A 203 -1.89 20.30 -5.92
CA SER A 203 -1.60 20.63 -4.51
C SER A 203 -1.80 19.44 -3.56
N ALA A 204 -2.90 18.67 -3.70
CA ALA A 204 -3.14 17.48 -2.89
C ALA A 204 -2.05 16.40 -3.08
N GLN A 205 -1.69 16.11 -4.34
CA GLN A 205 -0.60 15.18 -4.69
C GLN A 205 0.72 15.58 -4.05
N ARG A 206 1.14 16.83 -4.22
CA ARG A 206 2.40 17.31 -3.63
C ARG A 206 2.41 17.18 -2.11
N CYS A 207 1.29 17.45 -1.44
CA CYS A 207 1.18 17.26 0.01
C CYS A 207 1.25 15.78 0.42
N LEU A 208 0.62 14.87 -0.33
CA LEU A 208 0.73 13.42 -0.10
C LEU A 208 2.18 12.95 -0.28
N TRP A 209 2.84 13.35 -1.36
CA TRP A 209 4.21 12.94 -1.67
C TRP A 209 5.19 13.44 -0.61
N GLU A 210 5.00 14.68 -0.15
CA GLU A 210 5.77 15.26 0.95
C GLU A 210 5.58 14.48 2.26
N ALA A 211 4.33 14.18 2.65
CA ALA A 211 4.03 13.37 3.83
C ALA A 211 4.64 11.97 3.73
N THR A 212 4.49 11.32 2.58
CA THR A 212 5.01 9.97 2.29
C THR A 212 6.53 9.93 2.37
N ARG A 213 7.21 10.95 1.84
CA ARG A 213 8.66 11.08 1.88
C ARG A 213 9.18 11.20 3.31
N PHE A 214 8.59 12.09 4.12
CA PHE A 214 8.98 12.24 5.52
C PHE A 214 8.68 10.97 6.35
N ALA A 215 7.57 10.30 6.07
CA ALA A 215 7.26 9.00 6.63
C ALA A 215 8.29 7.92 6.25
N GLY A 216 8.81 7.95 5.01
CA GLY A 216 9.96 7.16 4.59
C GLY A 216 11.18 7.39 5.49
N VAL A 217 11.53 8.64 5.77
CA VAL A 217 12.66 8.96 6.66
C VAL A 217 12.44 8.41 8.08
N LEU A 218 11.23 8.54 8.63
CA LEU A 218 10.87 7.95 9.93
C LEU A 218 11.03 6.42 9.91
N CYS A 219 10.60 5.75 8.85
CA CYS A 219 10.75 4.31 8.68
C CYS A 219 12.23 3.88 8.65
N VAL A 220 13.10 4.60 7.92
CA VAL A 220 14.55 4.32 7.90
C VAL A 220 15.14 4.38 9.31
N ARG A 221 14.81 5.43 10.06
CA ARG A 221 15.33 5.64 11.42
C ARG A 221 14.87 4.55 12.38
N ALA A 222 13.58 4.20 12.32
CA ALA A 222 13.03 3.11 13.13
C ALA A 222 13.76 1.79 12.85
N LYS A 223 13.93 1.42 11.57
CA LYS A 223 14.65 0.19 11.20
C LYS A 223 16.11 0.18 11.64
N ARG A 224 16.80 1.32 11.56
CA ARG A 224 18.19 1.42 12.04
C ARG A 224 18.30 1.28 13.55
N ALA A 225 17.35 1.84 14.29
CA ALA A 225 17.27 1.68 15.74
C ALA A 225 17.06 0.21 16.13
N GLU A 226 16.15 -0.50 15.45
CA GLU A 226 15.92 -1.95 15.66
C GLU A 226 17.16 -2.79 15.36
N LEU A 227 17.94 -2.43 14.33
CA LEU A 227 19.17 -3.15 13.95
C LEU A 227 20.41 -2.74 14.76
N HIS A 228 20.27 -1.84 15.75
CA HIS A 228 21.38 -1.22 16.49
C HIS A 228 22.49 -0.67 15.58
N GLN A 229 22.14 -0.22 14.39
CA GLN A 229 23.09 0.35 13.45
C GLN A 229 23.34 1.80 13.84
N SER A 230 24.60 2.14 14.11
CA SER A 230 25.01 3.53 14.30
C SER A 230 24.68 4.33 13.05
N LEU A 231 23.99 5.47 13.21
CA LEU A 231 23.82 6.44 12.13
C LEU A 231 25.20 6.75 11.53
N PRO A 232 25.39 6.60 10.20
CA PRO A 232 26.59 7.13 9.57
C PRO A 232 26.66 8.61 9.93
N SER A 233 27.79 9.04 10.50
CA SER A 233 27.98 10.40 11.05
C SER A 233 27.92 11.54 10.01
N ASN A 234 27.43 11.25 8.79
CA ASN A 234 27.43 12.12 7.63
C ASN A 234 26.02 12.39 7.05
N SER A 235 24.95 12.41 7.87
CA SER A 235 23.67 12.96 7.43
C SER A 235 23.70 14.50 7.49
N THR A 236 24.04 15.14 6.38
CA THR A 236 24.22 16.60 6.22
C THR A 236 22.97 17.47 6.43
N LEU A 237 21.77 16.87 6.58
CA LEU A 237 20.51 17.62 6.73
C LEU A 237 19.90 17.60 8.14
N GLY A 238 20.37 16.72 9.04
CA GLY A 238 20.21 16.86 10.51
C GLY A 238 18.80 17.12 11.07
N LEU A 239 17.71 16.71 10.41
CA LEU A 239 16.35 16.97 10.91
C LEU A 239 16.04 16.09 12.13
N SER A 240 15.43 16.64 13.17
CA SER A 240 15.00 15.88 14.35
C SER A 240 13.76 15.01 14.04
N THR A 241 13.53 13.96 14.83
CA THR A 241 12.36 13.09 14.66
C THR A 241 11.05 13.84 14.94
N GLU A 242 11.05 14.76 15.91
CA GLU A 242 9.94 15.66 16.23
C GLU A 242 9.55 16.50 15.01
N TYR A 243 10.53 17.13 14.36
CA TYR A 243 10.30 17.94 13.17
C TYR A 243 9.71 17.11 12.02
N LEU A 244 10.20 15.88 11.83
CA LEU A 244 9.67 14.97 10.81
C LEU A 244 8.22 14.59 11.09
N VAL A 245 7.88 14.27 12.35
CA VAL A 245 6.50 13.96 12.75
C VAL A 245 5.58 15.15 12.51
N GLU A 246 5.97 16.36 12.94
CA GLU A 246 5.21 17.59 12.69
C GLU A 246 5.03 17.87 11.20
N SER A 247 6.07 17.63 10.40
CA SER A 247 6.03 17.80 8.94
C SER A 247 5.07 16.82 8.29
N VAL A 248 5.07 15.54 8.71
CA VAL A 248 4.11 14.54 8.24
C VAL A 248 2.68 15.00 8.54
N LEU A 249 2.38 15.33 9.80
CA LEU A 249 1.02 15.71 10.21
C LEU A 249 0.55 17.00 9.53
N SER A 250 1.44 17.99 9.38
CA SER A 250 1.16 19.23 8.65
C SER A 250 0.86 18.97 7.18
N SER A 251 1.65 18.13 6.50
CA SER A 251 1.44 17.78 5.10
C SER A 251 0.16 16.95 4.91
N VAL A 252 -0.17 16.03 5.83
CA VAL A 252 -1.46 15.30 5.84
C VAL A 252 -2.63 16.27 5.96
N LYS A 253 -2.60 17.20 6.92
CA LYS A 253 -3.65 18.21 7.11
C LYS A 253 -3.83 19.09 5.87
N ARG A 254 -2.73 19.57 5.27
CA ARG A 254 -2.75 20.35 4.03
C ARG A 254 -3.29 19.53 2.85
N CYS A 255 -2.92 18.25 2.78
CA CYS A 255 -3.43 17.33 1.77
C CYS A 255 -4.94 17.23 1.85
N LEU A 256 -5.49 16.90 3.03
CA LEU A 256 -6.93 16.78 3.27
C LEU A 256 -7.71 18.05 2.89
N ALA A 257 -7.17 19.23 3.19
CA ALA A 257 -7.78 20.51 2.80
C ALA A 257 -7.76 20.78 1.29
N CYS A 258 -6.86 20.12 0.54
CA CYS A 258 -6.69 20.30 -0.90
C CYS A 258 -7.37 19.20 -1.73
N ILE A 259 -7.91 18.15 -1.12
CA ILE A 259 -8.56 17.04 -1.84
C ILE A 259 -9.95 17.48 -2.31
N PRO A 260 -10.20 17.46 -3.63
CA PRO A 260 -11.54 17.73 -4.16
C PRO A 260 -12.54 16.67 -3.67
N PRO A 261 -13.83 17.03 -3.46
CA PRO A 261 -14.86 16.08 -3.03
C PRO A 261 -14.97 14.84 -3.94
N GLU A 262 -14.73 15.00 -5.24
CA GLU A 262 -14.81 13.95 -6.26
C GLU A 262 -13.69 12.91 -6.16
N LEU A 263 -12.65 13.18 -5.36
CA LEU A 263 -11.46 12.34 -5.21
C LEU A 263 -11.28 11.92 -3.74
N SER A 264 -12.39 11.66 -3.05
CA SER A 264 -12.40 11.17 -1.67
C SER A 264 -11.52 9.93 -1.44
N HIS A 265 -11.40 9.05 -2.45
CA HIS A 265 -10.56 7.86 -2.40
C HIS A 265 -9.06 8.17 -2.28
N PHE A 266 -8.61 9.33 -2.77
CA PHE A 266 -7.21 9.78 -2.67
C PHE A 266 -6.71 9.79 -1.22
N LYS A 267 -7.63 9.97 -0.27
CA LYS A 267 -7.34 10.01 1.16
C LYS A 267 -6.78 8.68 1.70
N GLN A 268 -7.00 7.56 1.01
CA GLN A 268 -6.56 6.24 1.48
C GLN A 268 -5.04 6.13 1.57
N ALA A 269 -4.31 6.73 0.62
CA ALA A 269 -2.85 6.79 0.60
C ALA A 269 -2.23 7.55 1.78
N LEU A 270 -3.03 8.23 2.62
CA LEU A 270 -2.57 8.89 3.84
C LEU A 270 -2.34 7.92 5.01
N LEU A 271 -2.73 6.65 4.86
CA LEU A 271 -2.58 5.66 5.92
C LEU A 271 -1.11 5.40 6.28
N TYR A 272 -0.26 5.14 5.29
CA TYR A 272 1.18 4.97 5.50
C TYR A 272 1.82 6.13 6.27
N PRO A 273 1.70 7.41 5.84
CA PRO A 273 2.33 8.50 6.56
C PRO A 273 1.77 8.68 7.98
N LEU A 274 0.46 8.53 8.18
CA LEU A 274 -0.14 8.61 9.52
C LEU A 274 0.42 7.54 10.47
N VAL A 275 0.54 6.30 9.99
CA VAL A 275 1.02 5.19 10.81
C VAL A 275 2.52 5.32 11.12
N MET A 276 3.33 5.81 10.17
CA MET A 276 4.76 6.06 10.43
C MET A 276 4.97 7.18 11.46
N ALA A 277 4.12 8.21 11.46
CA ALA A 277 4.11 9.22 12.53
C ALA A 277 3.63 8.62 13.86
N ALA A 278 2.58 7.80 13.84
CA ALA A 278 2.05 7.12 15.03
C ALA A 278 3.08 6.19 15.71
N ALA A 279 3.97 5.59 14.92
CA ALA A 279 5.03 4.73 15.43
C ALA A 279 6.06 5.46 16.30
N GLN A 280 6.16 6.80 16.20
CA GLN A 280 7.09 7.63 16.98
C GLN A 280 6.51 7.99 18.37
N ARG A 281 6.07 6.98 19.13
CA ARG A 281 5.33 7.14 20.41
C ARG A 281 5.97 8.15 21.38
N ASP A 282 7.30 8.15 21.45
CA ASP A 282 8.05 8.90 22.47
C ASP A 282 8.10 10.41 22.21
N VAL A 283 7.83 10.85 20.97
CA VAL A 283 7.82 12.28 20.59
C VAL A 283 6.42 12.83 20.38
N LEU A 284 5.38 11.99 20.47
CA LEU A 284 4.00 12.40 20.24
C LEU A 284 3.39 13.04 21.49
N SER A 285 2.89 14.27 21.33
CA SER A 285 1.99 14.89 22.32
C SER A 285 0.57 14.30 22.25
N GLU A 286 -0.20 14.41 23.34
CA GLU A 286 -1.60 13.94 23.36
C GLU A 286 -2.49 14.54 22.24
N PRO A 287 -2.40 15.86 21.93
CA PRO A 287 -3.13 16.42 20.78
C PRO A 287 -2.73 15.81 19.43
N MET A 288 -1.46 15.42 19.26
CA MET A 288 -1.01 14.74 18.04
C MET A 288 -1.59 13.33 17.96
N LYS A 289 -1.62 12.59 19.07
CA LYS A 289 -2.25 11.26 19.14
C LYS A 289 -3.74 11.33 18.81
N GLU A 290 -4.45 12.29 19.39
CA GLU A 290 -5.88 12.54 19.10
C GLU A 290 -6.08 12.86 17.61
N HIS A 291 -5.26 13.75 17.04
CA HIS A 291 -5.35 14.10 15.63
C HIS A 291 -5.13 12.89 14.71
N ILE A 292 -4.12 12.05 15.00
CA ILE A 292 -3.85 10.82 14.24
C ILE A 292 -5.04 9.87 14.32
N CYS A 293 -5.55 9.59 15.53
CA CYS A 293 -6.69 8.70 15.74
C CYS A 293 -7.94 9.19 15.01
N GLN A 294 -8.28 10.48 15.16
CA GLN A 294 -9.43 11.08 14.49
C GLN A 294 -9.27 10.98 12.98
N THR A 295 -8.08 11.29 12.46
CA THR A 295 -7.84 11.21 11.02
C THR A 295 -8.00 9.78 10.50
N ILE A 296 -7.42 8.77 11.16
CA ILE A 296 -7.58 7.36 10.77
C ILE A 296 -9.07 6.95 10.78
N GLN A 297 -9.84 7.40 11.77
CA GLN A 297 -11.27 7.13 11.84
C GLN A 297 -12.06 7.84 10.73
N ASP A 298 -11.73 9.10 10.42
CA ASP A 298 -12.36 9.88 9.35
C ASP A 298 -12.04 9.34 7.94
N LEU A 299 -10.90 8.66 7.80
CA LEU A 299 -10.54 7.94 6.57
C LEU A 299 -11.33 6.64 6.39
N ALA A 300 -11.87 6.08 7.47
CA ALA A 300 -12.72 4.92 7.39
C ALA A 300 -14.05 5.28 6.71
N SER A 301 -14.41 4.47 5.73
CA SER A 301 -15.72 4.44 5.08
C SER A 301 -16.41 3.12 5.42
N GLU A 302 -17.69 2.99 5.06
CA GLU A 302 -18.40 1.71 5.20
C GLU A 302 -17.66 0.54 4.50
N ARG A 303 -16.93 0.83 3.41
CA ARG A 303 -16.29 -0.19 2.55
C ARG A 303 -14.91 -0.68 3.02
N ASN A 304 -14.20 0.12 3.80
CA ASN A 304 -12.87 -0.23 4.31
C ASN A 304 -12.85 -0.24 5.85
N PHE A 305 -14.02 -0.25 6.47
CA PHE A 305 -14.23 -0.12 7.91
C PHE A 305 -13.35 -1.09 8.73
N PHE A 306 -13.35 -2.37 8.36
CA PHE A 306 -12.57 -3.39 9.07
C PHE A 306 -11.07 -3.15 9.01
N HIS A 307 -10.56 -2.73 7.85
CA HIS A 307 -9.17 -2.42 7.63
C HIS A 307 -8.68 -1.28 8.54
N TYR A 308 -9.38 -0.13 8.47
CA TYR A 308 -9.03 1.06 9.26
C TYR A 308 -9.21 0.83 10.76
N ARG A 309 -10.22 0.05 11.16
CA ARG A 309 -10.39 -0.37 12.56
C ARG A 309 -9.21 -1.22 13.05
N GLY A 310 -8.67 -2.09 12.20
CA GLY A 310 -7.47 -2.86 12.49
C GLY A 310 -6.24 -1.98 12.69
N VAL A 311 -6.02 -1.02 11.78
CA VAL A 311 -4.92 -0.05 11.90
C VAL A 311 -5.04 0.76 13.18
N TRP A 312 -6.24 1.32 13.44
CA TRP A 312 -6.51 2.08 14.65
C TRP A 312 -6.26 1.25 15.91
N ARG A 313 -6.72 -0.01 15.93
CA ARG A 313 -6.48 -0.94 17.05
C ARG A 313 -4.99 -1.14 17.30
N VAL A 314 -4.20 -1.44 16.27
CA VAL A 314 -2.75 -1.65 16.41
C VAL A 314 -2.06 -0.40 16.93
N VAL A 315 -2.42 0.79 16.43
CA VAL A 315 -1.87 2.06 16.91
C VAL A 315 -2.18 2.30 18.38
N CYS A 316 -3.45 2.14 18.80
CA CYS A 316 -3.84 2.35 20.20
C CYS A 316 -3.19 1.35 21.15
N GLU A 317 -3.10 0.07 20.75
CA GLU A 317 -2.44 -0.98 21.51
C GLU A 317 -0.94 -0.73 21.65
N TYR A 318 -0.28 -0.20 20.62
CA TYR A 318 1.13 0.16 20.67
C TYR A 318 1.39 1.32 21.64
N TRP A 319 0.51 2.32 21.67
CA TRP A 319 0.64 3.43 22.61
C TRP A 319 0.33 3.06 24.06
N ALA A 320 -0.60 2.14 24.28
CA ALA A 320 -0.96 1.67 25.61
C ALA A 320 -0.01 0.56 26.14
N GLY A 321 0.67 -0.14 25.24
CA GLY A 321 1.51 -1.29 25.54
C GLY A 321 2.98 -0.95 25.79
N ALA A 322 3.74 -2.00 26.13
CA ALA A 322 5.18 -1.95 26.33
C ALA A 322 5.98 -2.48 25.13
N ASP A 323 5.31 -2.82 24.02
CA ASP A 323 5.96 -3.30 22.81
C ASP A 323 6.97 -2.24 22.29
N GLU A 324 8.13 -2.71 21.86
CA GLU A 324 9.25 -1.86 21.39
C GLU A 324 8.94 -1.16 20.07
N SER A 325 8.14 -1.81 19.21
CA SER A 325 7.75 -1.28 17.90
C SER A 325 6.30 -1.62 17.54
N ILE A 326 5.76 -0.87 16.58
CA ILE A 326 4.42 -1.09 16.06
C ILE A 326 4.32 -2.45 15.34
N GLU A 327 5.41 -2.93 14.75
CA GLU A 327 5.57 -4.26 14.17
C GLU A 327 5.41 -5.35 15.24
N SER A 328 6.05 -5.16 16.40
CA SER A 328 5.95 -6.10 17.53
C SER A 328 4.52 -6.18 18.06
N THR A 329 3.83 -5.03 18.12
CA THR A 329 2.41 -4.94 18.49
C THR A 329 1.54 -5.73 17.51
N ALA A 330 1.71 -5.50 16.20
CA ALA A 330 0.93 -6.20 15.17
C ALA A 330 1.17 -7.72 15.20
N ARG A 331 2.43 -8.16 15.39
CA ARG A 331 2.76 -9.58 15.55
C ARG A 331 2.09 -10.20 16.77
N ARG A 332 2.11 -9.53 17.92
CA ARG A 332 1.44 -9.97 19.16
C ARG A 332 -0.07 -10.12 18.97
N LEU A 333 -0.68 -9.20 18.22
CA LEU A 333 -2.11 -9.23 17.92
C LEU A 333 -2.49 -10.22 16.80
N ASP A 334 -1.50 -10.86 16.18
CA ASP A 334 -1.64 -11.73 15.00
C ASP A 334 -2.31 -11.02 13.81
N ILE A 335 -1.99 -9.74 13.61
CA ILE A 335 -2.56 -8.92 12.53
C ILE A 335 -1.47 -8.59 11.50
N GLU A 336 -1.84 -8.70 10.23
CA GLU A 336 -1.03 -8.22 9.10
C GLU A 336 -1.75 -7.02 8.46
N LEU A 337 -1.14 -5.84 8.54
CA LEU A 337 -1.69 -4.59 8.00
C LEU A 337 -1.01 -4.25 6.68
N ALA A 338 -1.80 -3.97 5.65
CA ALA A 338 -1.34 -3.28 4.46
C ALA A 338 -1.57 -1.77 4.66
N LEU A 339 -0.57 -0.92 4.42
CA LEU A 339 -0.67 0.54 4.57
C LEU A 339 -0.81 1.22 3.21
N VAL A 340 -1.63 0.62 2.36
CA VAL A 340 -1.68 0.84 0.92
C VAL A 340 -2.78 1.80 0.52
#